data_AF-A0A2V2X3I5-F1
#
_entry.id   AF-A0A2V2X3I5-F1
#
_cell.length_a   1.000
_cell.length_b   1.000
_cell.length_c   1.000
_cell.angle_alpha   90.00
_cell.angle_beta   90.00
_cell.angle_gamma   90.00
#
_symmetry.space_group_name_H-M   'P 1'
#
loop_
_entity.id
_entity.type
_entity.pdbx_description
1 polymer ?
#
loop_
_entity_poly.entity_id
_entity_poly.type
_entity_poly.pdbx_seq_one_letter_code
_entity_poly.pdbx_strand_id
1 'polypeptide(L)'
;MVLGKLHAWSQENGLAINPSKCEAAWFTLSTHTESDYDREGKWPLVVAGCQIPVMTMGASRTTKLLGMDLDPRLTLNVATSNQCAATSQRISQLRCIAHKEAGPSPHDLRTFVIGYGASKLRYGSELIWAVATDSAKNEMQKTYATLARIVSGEALALHRHRSWILATDGGVDVPKSAGVGILLSSLNSSEIIEKASINCGTRHAATGRNPVRCF
;
A
#
# COMPACT_ATOMS: atom_id res chain seq x y z
N MET A 1 -12.96 -7.19 -31.65
CA MET A 1 -14.11 -8.13 -31.67
C MET A 1 -14.56 -8.60 -30.28
N VAL A 2 -13.67 -8.81 -29.30
CA VAL A 2 -14.06 -9.25 -27.93
C VAL A 2 -14.68 -8.14 -27.09
N LEU A 3 -14.09 -6.94 -27.03
CA LEU A 3 -14.60 -5.84 -26.21
C LEU A 3 -15.99 -5.35 -26.62
N GLY A 4 -16.31 -5.39 -27.92
CA GLY A 4 -17.65 -5.08 -28.41
C GLY A 4 -18.69 -6.10 -27.92
N LYS A 5 -18.34 -7.38 -27.88
CA LYS A 5 -19.20 -8.45 -27.32
C LYS A 5 -19.34 -8.30 -25.80
N LEU A 6 -18.25 -7.97 -25.10
CA LEU A 6 -18.28 -7.70 -23.65
C LEU A 6 -19.20 -6.51 -23.33
N HIS A 7 -19.12 -5.44 -24.13
CA HIS A 7 -19.98 -4.28 -23.97
C HIS A 7 -21.45 -4.63 -24.24
N ALA A 8 -21.75 -5.37 -25.31
CA ALA A 8 -23.12 -5.82 -25.60
C ALA A 8 -23.68 -6.68 -24.46
N TRP A 9 -22.92 -7.68 -24.00
CA TRP A 9 -23.30 -8.53 -22.87
C TRP A 9 -23.52 -7.72 -21.58
N SER A 10 -22.64 -6.76 -21.28
CA SER A 10 -22.77 -5.86 -20.13
C SER A 10 -24.09 -5.09 -20.18
N GLN A 11 -24.44 -4.52 -21.34
CA GLN A 11 -25.68 -3.77 -21.55
C GLN A 11 -26.92 -4.66 -21.43
N GLU A 12 -26.88 -5.87 -22.00
CA GLU A 12 -27.95 -6.87 -21.88
C GLU A 12 -28.25 -7.24 -20.41
N ASN A 13 -27.24 -7.16 -19.54
CA ASN A 13 -27.37 -7.42 -18.10
C ASN A 13 -27.61 -6.14 -17.28
N GLY A 14 -27.86 -4.99 -17.92
CA GLY A 14 -28.09 -3.72 -17.24
C GLY A 14 -26.86 -3.12 -16.54
N LEU A 15 -25.65 -3.55 -16.93
CA LEU A 15 -24.38 -3.06 -16.40
C LEU A 15 -23.74 -2.04 -17.35
N ALA A 16 -23.37 -0.88 -16.82
CA ALA A 16 -22.64 0.15 -17.55
C ALA A 16 -21.13 0.08 -17.27
N ILE A 17 -20.33 0.10 -18.33
CA ILE A 17 -18.87 0.24 -18.22
C ILE A 17 -18.55 1.71 -17.95
N ASN A 18 -17.73 2.00 -16.93
CA ASN A 18 -17.26 3.34 -16.64
C ASN A 18 -15.90 3.59 -17.34
N PRO A 19 -15.85 4.37 -18.44
CA PRO A 19 -14.63 4.57 -19.21
C PRO A 19 -13.55 5.34 -18.44
N SER A 20 -13.94 6.21 -17.50
CA SER A 20 -13.00 7.00 -16.70
C SER A 20 -12.19 6.17 -15.69
N LYS A 21 -12.66 4.97 -15.35
CA LYS A 21 -11.95 4.01 -14.49
C LYS A 21 -11.31 2.87 -15.27
N CYS A 22 -11.47 2.86 -16.59
CA CYS A 22 -10.86 1.85 -17.44
C CYS A 22 -9.41 2.23 -17.70
N GLU A 23 -8.51 1.30 -17.42
CA GLU A 23 -7.12 1.35 -17.82
C GLU A 23 -6.84 0.14 -18.71
N ALA A 24 -6.01 0.32 -19.73
CA ALA A 24 -5.55 -0.76 -20.57
C ALA A 24 -4.03 -0.84 -20.49
N ALA A 25 -3.51 -2.06 -20.44
CA ALA A 25 -2.07 -2.33 -20.48
C ALA A 25 -1.80 -3.33 -21.60
N TRP A 26 -0.77 -3.04 -22.38
CA TRP A 26 -0.27 -3.96 -23.39
C TRP A 26 0.90 -4.73 -22.80
N PHE A 27 0.69 -6.00 -22.48
CA PHE A 27 1.75 -6.89 -22.04
C PHE A 27 2.49 -7.44 -23.26
N THR A 28 3.79 -7.17 -23.36
CA THR A 28 4.66 -7.75 -24.39
C THR A 28 5.82 -8.50 -23.75
N LEU A 29 6.13 -9.69 -24.27
CA LEU A 29 7.49 -10.22 -24.17
C LEU A 29 8.35 -9.35 -25.11
N SER A 30 9.08 -8.38 -24.54
CA SER A 30 9.81 -7.40 -25.33
C SER A 30 10.71 -8.06 -26.37
N THR A 31 10.57 -7.67 -27.63
CA THR A 31 11.49 -8.02 -28.72
C THR A 31 12.65 -7.04 -28.83
N HIS A 32 12.73 -6.06 -27.93
CA HIS A 32 13.70 -4.95 -27.94
C HIS A 32 13.67 -4.12 -29.24
N THR A 33 12.53 -4.10 -29.93
CA THR A 33 12.32 -3.32 -31.15
C THR A 33 11.56 -2.03 -30.84
N GLU A 34 11.75 -1.01 -31.67
CA GLU A 34 11.09 0.30 -31.51
C GLU A 34 9.54 0.19 -31.54
N SER A 35 9.02 -0.85 -32.19
CA SER A 35 7.59 -1.20 -32.23
C SER A 35 6.97 -1.53 -30.87
N ASP A 36 7.77 -1.90 -29.86
CA ASP A 36 7.27 -2.19 -28.51
C ASP A 36 6.84 -0.91 -27.77
N TYR A 37 7.28 0.26 -28.25
CA TYR A 37 7.05 1.55 -27.62
C TYR A 37 5.94 2.31 -28.36
N ASP A 38 4.83 2.61 -27.68
CA ASP A 38 3.84 3.58 -28.15
C ASP A 38 3.94 4.88 -27.33
N ARG A 39 5.10 5.56 -27.45
CA ARG A 39 5.35 6.81 -26.72
C ARG A 39 4.37 7.93 -27.08
N GLU A 40 3.76 7.83 -28.26
CA GLU A 40 2.84 8.83 -28.80
C GLU A 40 1.36 8.49 -28.52
N GLY A 41 1.06 7.33 -27.91
CA GLY A 41 -0.31 6.90 -27.63
C GLY A 41 -1.15 6.77 -28.90
N LYS A 42 -0.53 6.31 -30.00
CA LYS A 42 -1.14 6.20 -31.32
C LYS A 42 -2.31 5.24 -31.38
N TRP A 43 -2.39 4.30 -30.43
CA TRP A 43 -3.37 3.21 -30.49
C TRP A 43 -4.25 3.15 -29.23
N PRO A 44 -5.15 4.13 -29.01
CA PRO A 44 -6.10 4.08 -27.90
C PRO A 44 -7.13 2.97 -28.11
N LEU A 45 -7.55 2.35 -27.02
CA LEU A 45 -8.55 1.31 -27.02
C LEU A 45 -9.95 1.93 -26.96
N VAL A 46 -10.79 1.71 -27.97
CA VAL A 46 -12.16 2.24 -27.97
C VAL A 46 -13.12 1.23 -27.32
N VAL A 47 -13.73 1.62 -26.19
CA VAL A 47 -14.78 0.84 -25.50
C VAL A 47 -15.97 1.77 -25.23
N ALA A 48 -17.17 1.32 -25.60
CA ALA A 48 -18.41 2.09 -25.41
C ALA A 48 -18.37 3.52 -26.01
N GLY A 49 -17.63 3.72 -27.11
CA GLY A 49 -17.45 5.04 -27.74
C GLY A 49 -16.43 5.95 -27.04
N CYS A 50 -15.78 5.48 -25.98
CA CYS A 50 -14.74 6.20 -25.26
C CYS A 50 -13.35 5.65 -25.58
N GLN A 51 -12.36 6.54 -25.70
CA GLN A 51 -10.96 6.19 -25.91
C GLN A 51 -10.29 5.97 -24.55
N ILE A 52 -9.78 4.76 -24.34
CA ILE A 52 -9.01 4.37 -23.15
C ILE A 52 -7.54 4.35 -23.55
N PRO A 53 -6.67 5.07 -22.81
CA PRO A 53 -5.23 5.03 -23.07
C PRO A 53 -4.69 3.63 -22.79
N VAL A 54 -3.85 3.13 -23.70
CA VAL A 54 -3.15 1.85 -23.53
C VAL A 54 -1.74 2.12 -23.05
N MET A 55 -1.37 1.58 -21.90
CA MET A 55 -0.01 1.65 -21.39
C MET A 55 0.87 0.66 -22.12
N THR A 56 1.97 1.15 -22.67
CA THR A 56 2.99 0.35 -23.38
C THR A 56 4.35 0.45 -22.69
N MET A 57 5.32 -0.30 -23.20
CA MET A 57 6.71 -0.21 -22.74
C MET A 57 7.21 1.24 -22.71
N GLY A 58 7.83 1.63 -21.59
CA GLY A 58 8.43 2.96 -21.43
C GLY A 58 7.45 4.10 -21.20
N ALA A 59 6.15 3.82 -21.01
CA ALA A 59 5.18 4.83 -20.60
C ALA A 59 5.52 5.38 -19.20
N SER A 60 5.28 6.68 -18.99
CA SER A 60 5.55 7.36 -17.72
C SER A 60 4.54 7.04 -16.61
N ARG A 61 3.37 6.50 -16.99
CA ARG A 61 2.30 6.11 -16.07
C ARG A 61 2.18 4.59 -16.05
N THR A 62 2.01 4.02 -14.85
CA THR A 62 1.74 2.60 -14.62
C THR A 62 0.24 2.38 -14.45
N THR A 63 -0.30 1.32 -15.05
CA THR A 63 -1.67 0.89 -14.74
C THR A 63 -1.71 0.25 -13.36
N LYS A 64 -2.79 0.46 -12.61
CA LYS A 64 -2.95 -0.12 -11.28
C LYS A 64 -4.05 -1.16 -11.26
N LEU A 65 -3.73 -2.35 -10.78
CA LEU A 65 -4.71 -3.38 -10.48
C LEU A 65 -4.73 -3.65 -8.99
N LEU A 66 -5.87 -3.42 -8.35
CA LEU A 66 -6.07 -3.59 -6.90
C LEU A 66 -5.01 -2.85 -6.05
N GLY A 67 -4.53 -1.70 -6.53
CA GLY A 67 -3.50 -0.90 -5.87
C GLY A 67 -2.06 -1.35 -6.11
N MET A 68 -1.84 -2.37 -6.96
CA MET A 68 -0.50 -2.77 -7.43
C MET A 68 -0.22 -2.18 -8.80
N ASP A 69 0.96 -1.59 -8.95
CA ASP A 69 1.45 -1.12 -10.24
C ASP A 69 1.79 -2.33 -11.14
N LEU A 70 1.10 -2.41 -12.27
CA LEU A 70 1.39 -3.34 -13.35
C LEU A 70 2.32 -2.66 -14.35
N ASP A 71 3.52 -3.20 -14.46
CA ASP A 71 4.48 -2.89 -15.52
C ASP A 71 4.10 -3.68 -16.78
N PRO A 72 4.16 -3.11 -17.99
CA PRO A 72 4.00 -3.84 -19.26
C PRO A 72 4.87 -5.10 -19.39
N ARG A 73 6.02 -5.18 -18.72
CA ARG A 73 6.85 -6.41 -18.64
C ARG A 73 6.39 -7.43 -17.62
N LEU A 74 5.35 -7.10 -16.85
CA LEU A 74 4.85 -7.86 -15.72
C LEU A 74 5.92 -8.19 -14.65
N THR A 75 6.99 -7.39 -14.56
CA THR A 75 8.08 -7.63 -13.60
C THR A 75 7.74 -7.19 -12.16
N LEU A 76 6.64 -6.45 -11.96
CA LEU A 76 6.12 -5.99 -10.66
C LEU A 76 7.17 -5.36 -9.71
N ASN A 77 8.30 -4.89 -10.24
CA ASN A 77 9.38 -4.32 -9.44
C ASN A 77 8.94 -3.01 -8.76
N VAL A 78 8.16 -2.18 -9.46
CA VAL A 78 7.60 -0.93 -8.92
C VAL A 78 6.62 -1.24 -7.77
N ALA A 79 5.74 -2.22 -7.96
CA ALA A 79 4.84 -2.67 -6.89
C ALA A 79 5.62 -3.16 -5.66
N THR A 80 6.71 -3.92 -5.87
CA THR A 80 7.59 -4.39 -4.80
C THR A 80 8.23 -3.22 -4.05
N SER A 81 8.79 -2.26 -4.77
CA SER A 81 9.40 -1.06 -4.18
C SER A 81 8.40 -0.26 -3.35
N ASN A 82 7.19 -0.04 -3.89
CA ASN A 82 6.12 0.67 -3.19
C ASN A 82 5.68 -0.07 -1.92
N GLN A 83 5.60 -1.41 -1.95
CA GLN A 83 5.32 -2.23 -0.76
C GLN A 83 6.44 -2.17 0.28
N CYS A 84 7.70 -2.25 -0.14
CA CYS A 84 8.86 -2.12 0.73
C CYS A 84 8.92 -0.73 1.39
N ALA A 85 8.63 0.33 0.63
CA ALA A 85 8.57 1.70 1.15
C ALA A 85 7.43 1.88 2.16
N ALA A 86 6.22 1.43 1.83
CA ALA A 86 5.07 1.45 2.73
C ALA A 86 5.34 0.64 4.01
N THR A 87 6.00 -0.51 3.89
CA THR A 87 6.36 -1.33 5.05
C THR A 87 7.49 -0.70 5.86
N SER A 88 8.45 -0.02 5.23
CA SER A 88 9.51 0.72 5.92
C SER A 88 8.95 1.85 6.78
N GLN A 89 7.89 2.53 6.31
CA GLN A 89 7.14 3.48 7.12
C GLN A 89 6.51 2.80 8.34
N ARG A 90 5.89 1.62 8.16
CA ARG A 90 5.33 0.83 9.28
C ARG A 90 6.40 0.35 10.26
N ILE A 91 7.56 -0.08 9.76
CA ILE A 91 8.73 -0.46 10.56
C ILE A 91 9.16 0.70 11.45
N SER A 92 9.19 1.93 10.93
CA SER A 92 9.50 3.13 11.72
C SER A 92 8.52 3.32 12.87
N GLN A 93 7.21 3.19 12.60
CA GLN A 93 6.17 3.27 13.63
C GLN A 93 6.27 2.12 14.65
N LEU A 94 6.55 0.90 14.18
CA LEU A 94 6.72 -0.29 15.01
C LEU A 94 7.92 -0.17 15.96
N ARG A 95 9.03 0.42 15.50
CA ARG A 95 10.20 0.67 16.36
C ARG A 95 9.88 1.63 17.51
N CYS A 96 8.99 2.60 17.28
CA CYS A 96 8.58 3.53 18.34
C CYS A 96 7.79 2.86 19.46
N ILE A 97 6.98 1.83 19.15
CA ILE A 97 6.16 1.12 20.15
C ILE A 97 6.89 -0.08 20.77
N ALA A 98 7.94 -0.60 20.14
CA ALA A 98 8.66 -1.79 20.57
C ALA A 98 9.57 -1.55 21.80
N HIS A 99 9.21 -0.62 22.69
CA HIS A 99 10.02 -0.28 23.87
C HIS A 99 10.09 -1.45 24.86
N LYS A 100 11.29 -1.80 25.37
CA LYS A 100 11.47 -2.97 26.26
C LYS A 100 10.69 -2.86 27.57
N GLU A 101 10.60 -1.64 28.13
CA GLU A 101 10.06 -1.44 29.48
C GLU A 101 8.61 -0.93 29.49
N ALA A 102 8.17 -0.32 28.40
CA ALA A 102 6.91 0.43 28.35
C ALA A 102 6.09 0.14 27.10
N GLY A 103 6.60 -0.73 26.22
CA GLY A 103 5.88 -1.24 25.07
C GLY A 103 4.89 -2.35 25.45
N PRO A 104 4.14 -2.84 24.46
CA PRO A 104 3.24 -3.97 24.64
C PRO A 104 4.02 -5.26 24.95
N SER A 105 3.33 -6.27 25.46
CA SER A 105 3.96 -7.58 25.73
C SER A 105 4.65 -8.12 24.47
N PRO A 106 5.74 -8.91 24.58
CA PRO A 106 6.42 -9.48 23.42
C PRO A 106 5.48 -10.26 22.49
N HIS A 107 4.45 -10.89 23.04
CA HIS A 107 3.43 -11.61 22.28
C HIS A 107 2.55 -10.65 21.47
N ASP A 108 2.03 -9.59 22.12
CA ASP A 108 1.19 -8.58 21.45
C ASP A 108 1.99 -7.82 20.39
N LEU A 109 3.25 -7.49 20.68
CA LEU A 109 4.14 -6.87 19.71
C LEU A 109 4.34 -7.77 18.49
N ARG A 110 4.56 -9.07 18.67
CA ARG A 110 4.69 -10.03 17.57
C ARG A 110 3.43 -10.09 16.72
N THR A 111 2.26 -10.21 17.36
CA THR A 111 0.97 -10.21 16.67
C THR A 111 0.76 -8.93 15.88
N PHE A 112 1.12 -7.78 16.46
CA PHE A 112 1.03 -6.48 15.80
C PHE A 112 2.00 -6.35 14.63
N VAL A 113 3.27 -6.76 14.78
CA VAL A 113 4.25 -6.74 13.69
C VAL A 113 3.82 -7.63 12.52
N ILE A 114 3.21 -8.79 12.79
CA ILE A 114 2.70 -9.70 11.75
C ILE A 114 1.46 -9.09 11.07
N GLY A 115 0.47 -8.65 11.86
CA GLY A 115 -0.81 -8.14 11.35
C GLY A 115 -0.74 -6.76 10.71
N TYR A 116 0.10 -5.87 11.23
CA TYR A 116 0.29 -4.52 10.72
C TYR A 116 1.52 -4.41 9.81
N GLY A 117 2.69 -4.87 10.23
CA GLY A 117 3.92 -4.74 9.44
C GLY A 117 3.93 -5.67 8.23
N ALA A 118 3.96 -6.99 8.51
CA ALA A 118 4.16 -8.01 7.48
C ALA A 118 2.98 -8.12 6.50
N SER A 119 1.75 -7.81 6.93
CA SER A 119 0.56 -7.88 6.06
C SER A 119 0.69 -7.06 4.78
N LYS A 120 1.40 -5.92 4.80
CA LYS A 120 1.64 -5.13 3.59
C LYS A 120 2.59 -5.78 2.60
N LEU A 121 3.62 -6.46 3.10
CA LEU A 121 4.52 -7.23 2.23
C LEU A 121 3.87 -8.52 1.76
N ARG A 122 2.91 -9.09 2.49
CA ARG A 122 2.25 -10.34 2.08
C ARG A 122 1.28 -10.14 0.92
N TYR A 123 0.68 -8.96 0.80
CA TYR A 123 -0.28 -8.67 -0.25
C TYR A 123 0.36 -8.81 -1.64
N GLY A 124 -0.09 -9.76 -2.44
CA GLY A 124 0.47 -10.02 -3.78
C GLY A 124 1.89 -10.60 -3.78
N SER A 125 2.40 -11.04 -2.62
CA SER A 125 3.78 -11.54 -2.49
C SER A 125 4.09 -12.77 -3.34
N GLU A 126 3.14 -13.69 -3.47
CA GLU A 126 3.32 -14.89 -4.30
C GLU A 126 3.50 -14.53 -5.77
N LEU A 127 2.66 -13.62 -6.27
CA LEU A 127 2.76 -13.12 -7.64
C LEU A 127 4.07 -12.37 -7.86
N ILE A 128 4.43 -11.46 -6.94
CA ILE A 128 5.71 -10.74 -6.96
C ILE A 128 6.88 -11.73 -6.97
N TRP A 129 6.84 -12.77 -6.14
CA TRP A 129 7.93 -13.74 -6.06
C TRP A 129 8.13 -14.52 -7.35
N ALA A 130 7.05 -14.80 -8.09
CA ALA A 130 7.12 -15.51 -9.36
C ALA A 130 7.73 -14.67 -10.49
N VAL A 131 7.46 -13.37 -10.54
CA VAL A 131 7.77 -12.52 -11.70
C VAL A 131 8.82 -11.44 -11.47
N ALA A 132 9.08 -11.07 -10.21
CA ALA A 132 10.01 -10.01 -9.89
C ALA A 132 11.46 -10.41 -10.07
N THR A 133 12.31 -9.39 -10.23
CA THR A 133 13.76 -9.58 -10.31
C THR A 133 14.34 -9.98 -8.97
N ASP A 134 15.50 -10.66 -8.97
CA ASP A 134 16.16 -11.06 -7.73
C ASP A 134 16.55 -9.88 -6.84
N SER A 135 16.85 -8.72 -7.44
CA SER A 135 17.07 -7.48 -6.71
C SER A 135 15.82 -7.07 -5.90
N ALA A 136 14.64 -7.08 -6.53
CA ALA A 136 13.39 -6.75 -5.86
C ALA A 136 13.04 -7.77 -4.76
N LYS A 137 13.27 -9.07 -5.02
CA LYS A 137 13.11 -10.13 -4.02
C LYS A 137 14.02 -9.92 -2.81
N ASN A 138 15.29 -9.58 -3.05
CA ASN A 138 16.26 -9.31 -1.99
C ASN A 138 15.84 -8.12 -1.12
N GLU A 139 15.35 -7.03 -1.71
CA GLU A 139 14.84 -5.88 -0.95
C GLU A 139 13.61 -6.24 -0.08
N MET A 140 12.71 -7.05 -0.62
CA MET A 140 11.56 -7.57 0.12
C MET A 140 12.01 -8.45 1.30
N GLN A 141 12.98 -9.34 1.08
CA GLN A 141 13.58 -10.17 2.13
C GLN A 141 14.27 -9.34 3.22
N LYS A 142 15.04 -8.32 2.85
CA LYS A 142 15.67 -7.38 3.82
C LYS A 142 14.61 -6.67 4.68
N THR A 143 13.49 -6.30 4.07
CA THR A 143 12.38 -5.66 4.78
C THR A 143 11.73 -6.65 5.76
N TYR A 144 11.51 -7.90 5.37
CA TYR A 144 11.05 -8.97 6.26
C TYR A 144 12.03 -9.24 7.41
N ALA A 145 13.33 -9.34 7.13
CA ALA A 145 14.35 -9.54 8.15
C ALA A 145 14.34 -8.38 9.17
N THR A 146 14.06 -7.17 8.71
CA THR A 146 13.91 -6.00 9.59
C THR A 146 12.71 -6.10 10.52
N LEU A 147 11.56 -6.60 10.03
CA LEU A 147 10.40 -6.89 10.88
C LEU A 147 10.71 -7.98 11.91
N ALA A 148 11.41 -9.05 11.51
CA ALA A 148 11.80 -10.14 12.40
C ALA A 148 12.71 -9.67 13.54
N ARG A 149 13.62 -8.72 13.27
CA ARG A 149 14.47 -8.10 14.31
C ARG A 149 13.69 -7.25 15.32
N ILE A 150 12.57 -6.65 14.92
CA ILE A 150 11.68 -5.95 15.87
C ILE A 150 11.01 -6.96 16.80
N VAL A 151 10.50 -8.08 16.26
CA VAL A 151 9.90 -9.15 17.06
C VAL A 151 10.91 -9.75 18.04
N SER A 152 12.17 -9.88 17.63
CA SER A 152 13.24 -10.46 18.43
C SER A 152 13.82 -9.47 19.46
N GLY A 153 13.39 -8.20 19.47
CA GLY A 153 13.89 -7.17 20.39
C GLY A 153 15.31 -6.69 20.08
N GLU A 154 15.87 -7.05 18.92
CA GLU A 154 17.23 -6.68 18.48
C GLU A 154 17.28 -5.29 17.83
N ALA A 155 16.17 -4.83 17.24
CA ALA A 155 16.09 -3.56 16.51
C ALA A 155 15.82 -2.32 17.39
N LEU A 156 16.35 -2.31 18.62
CA LEU A 156 16.03 -1.28 19.62
C LEU A 156 17.17 -0.28 19.78
N ALA A 157 17.08 0.83 19.04
CA ALA A 157 17.89 2.01 19.27
C ALA A 157 17.01 3.27 19.41
N LEU A 158 16.85 3.69 20.67
CA LEU A 158 17.00 5.05 21.20
C LEU A 158 16.43 6.24 20.40
N HIS A 159 15.11 6.36 20.27
CA HIS A 159 14.50 7.69 20.08
C HIS A 159 13.74 8.11 21.34
N ARG A 160 14.52 8.63 22.30
CA ARG A 160 14.07 9.01 23.65
C ARG A 160 13.21 10.28 23.72
N HIS A 161 12.93 10.99 22.62
CA HIS A 161 12.25 12.29 22.71
C HIS A 161 11.48 12.70 21.45
N ARG A 162 10.42 11.97 21.06
CA ARG A 162 9.39 12.55 20.16
C ARG A 162 8.00 12.12 20.58
N SER A 163 7.14 13.12 20.79
CA SER A 163 5.69 12.96 20.88
C SER A 163 5.17 12.24 19.64
N TRP A 164 4.16 11.38 19.81
CA TRP A 164 3.77 10.39 18.82
C TRP A 164 2.35 10.61 18.29
N ILE A 165 2.17 10.34 16.99
CA ILE A 165 0.89 10.42 16.28
C ILE A 165 0.69 9.10 15.55
N LEU A 166 -0.38 8.37 15.89
CA LEU A 166 -0.83 7.19 15.15
C LEU A 166 -1.73 7.67 14.01
N ALA A 167 -1.18 7.87 12.81
CA ALA A 167 -2.00 8.15 11.63
C ALA A 167 -2.73 6.87 11.21
N THR A 168 -4.05 6.81 11.40
CA THR A 168 -4.87 5.66 10.97
C THR A 168 -5.39 5.80 9.54
N ASP A 169 -5.21 6.93 8.88
CA ASP A 169 -5.72 7.15 7.53
C ASP A 169 -5.02 8.28 6.77
N GLY A 170 -3.95 7.94 6.05
CA GLY A 170 -3.45 8.75 4.93
C GLY A 170 -3.92 8.15 3.62
N GLY A 171 -5.03 8.64 3.07
CA GLY A 171 -5.64 8.13 1.84
C GLY A 171 -4.82 8.36 0.58
N VAL A 172 -4.76 7.35 -0.28
CA VAL A 172 -5.23 7.31 -1.69
C VAL A 172 -5.57 5.83 -1.95
N ASP A 173 -6.77 5.54 -2.45
CA ASP A 173 -7.35 4.24 -2.86
C ASP A 173 -6.51 2.96 -2.62
N VAL A 174 -6.54 2.44 -1.40
CA VAL A 174 -6.05 1.09 -1.04
C VAL A 174 -7.10 0.41 -0.15
N PRO A 175 -7.38 -0.90 -0.32
CA PRO A 175 -8.43 -1.56 0.45
C PRO A 175 -8.15 -1.42 1.94
N LYS A 176 -9.21 -1.00 2.64
CA LYS A 176 -9.31 -0.88 4.09
C LYS A 176 -8.73 -2.14 4.74
N SER A 177 -7.51 -2.06 5.27
CA SER A 177 -6.92 -3.15 6.04
C SER A 177 -7.81 -3.36 7.26
N ALA A 178 -8.24 -4.60 7.51
CA ALA A 178 -8.88 -4.96 8.77
C ALA A 178 -7.97 -4.45 9.90
N GLY A 179 -8.46 -3.46 10.64
CA GLY A 179 -7.67 -2.69 11.58
C GLY A 179 -7.28 -3.56 12.76
N VAL A 180 -6.02 -3.99 12.80
CA VAL A 180 -5.40 -4.31 14.09
C VAL A 180 -5.02 -2.95 14.69
N GLY A 181 -5.86 -2.47 15.61
CA GLY A 181 -5.52 -1.36 16.51
C GLY A 181 -4.82 -1.91 17.75
N ILE A 182 -3.86 -1.17 18.30
CA ILE A 182 -3.36 -1.44 19.65
C ILE A 182 -4.40 -0.86 20.61
N LEU A 183 -5.00 -1.70 21.45
CA LEU A 183 -5.83 -1.23 22.55
C LEU A 183 -4.92 -0.45 23.51
N LEU A 184 -5.24 0.80 23.85
CA LEU A 184 -4.41 1.61 24.76
C LEU A 184 -4.14 0.91 26.10
N SER A 185 -5.03 0.02 26.54
CA SER A 185 -4.86 -0.82 27.74
C SER A 185 -3.73 -1.85 27.64
N SER A 186 -3.14 -2.08 26.46
CA SER A 186 -2.00 -2.97 26.28
C SER A 186 -0.65 -2.25 26.44
N LEU A 187 -0.65 -0.93 26.68
CA LEU A 187 0.57 -0.17 26.98
C LEU A 187 0.79 -0.19 28.49
N ASN A 188 1.96 -0.64 28.93
CA ASN A 188 2.28 -0.83 30.35
C ASN A 188 2.62 0.48 31.11
N SER A 189 2.39 1.65 30.51
CA SER A 189 2.69 2.95 31.12
C SER A 189 1.62 3.99 30.82
N SER A 190 1.03 4.55 31.88
CA SER A 190 0.07 5.66 31.84
C SER A 190 0.68 6.94 31.25
N GLU A 191 1.98 7.14 31.41
CA GLU A 191 2.71 8.32 30.92
C GLU A 191 2.88 8.33 29.38
N ILE A 192 2.87 7.13 28.77
CA ILE A 192 2.89 6.98 27.31
C ILE A 192 1.50 7.26 26.74
N ILE A 193 0.45 6.73 27.37
CA ILE A 193 -0.96 6.94 27.00
C ILE A 193 -1.33 8.43 26.99
N GLU A 194 -0.81 9.23 27.92
CA GLU A 194 -1.06 10.68 27.96
C GLU A 194 -0.38 11.44 26.78
N LYS A 195 0.72 10.90 26.25
CA LYS A 195 1.44 11.48 25.08
C LYS A 195 0.92 10.93 23.75
N ALA A 196 -0.07 10.04 23.80
CA ALA A 196 -0.82 9.55 22.64
C ALA A 196 -1.72 10.64 22.08
N SER A 197 -1.40 11.20 20.91
CA SER A 197 -2.44 11.87 20.15
C SER A 197 -2.96 10.93 19.06
N ILE A 198 -4.20 10.50 19.21
CA ILE A 198 -4.95 9.83 18.15
C ILE A 198 -5.48 10.95 17.27
N ASN A 199 -4.82 11.20 16.14
CA ASN A 199 -5.35 12.15 15.16
C ASN A 199 -6.39 11.39 14.31
N CYS A 200 -7.61 11.26 14.84
CA CYS A 200 -8.77 10.95 14.00
C CYS A 200 -9.01 12.20 13.16
N GLY A 201 -8.84 12.11 11.84
CA GLY A 201 -8.86 13.26 10.93
C GLY A 201 -9.98 14.26 11.20
N THR A 202 -9.65 15.32 11.95
CA THR A 202 -10.52 16.48 12.11
C THR A 202 -10.39 17.29 10.83
N ARG A 203 -11.39 17.24 9.96
CA ARG A 203 -11.57 18.28 8.95
C ARG A 203 -11.66 19.61 9.69
N HIS A 204 -10.66 20.46 9.50
CA HIS A 204 -10.73 21.85 9.94
C HIS A 204 -11.88 22.54 9.19
N ALA A 205 -13.00 22.76 9.87
CA ALA A 205 -13.90 23.87 9.57
C ALA A 205 -13.64 24.93 10.65
N ALA A 206 -13.23 26.11 10.20
CA ALA A 206 -12.96 27.26 11.04
C ALA A 206 -14.23 27.71 11.77
N THR A 207 -14.18 27.81 13.11
CA THR A 207 -14.52 28.97 13.97
C THR A 207 -14.96 28.54 15.38
N GLY A 208 -14.31 29.12 16.40
CA GLY A 208 -14.97 29.53 17.65
C GLY A 208 -15.14 28.53 18.80
N ARG A 209 -14.27 28.67 19.82
CA ARG A 209 -14.45 28.38 21.27
C ARG A 209 -14.43 26.91 21.76
N ASN A 210 -13.56 26.71 22.76
CA ASN A 210 -13.32 25.53 23.61
C ASN A 210 -14.43 25.36 24.69
N PRO A 211 -14.48 24.31 25.56
CA PRO A 211 -13.85 22.97 25.55
C PRO A 211 -14.81 21.79 25.91
N VAL A 212 -14.26 20.57 25.98
CA VAL A 212 -14.71 19.36 26.73
C VAL A 212 -15.78 18.43 26.09
N ARG A 213 -15.36 17.22 25.69
CA ARG A 213 -15.78 15.92 26.28
C ARG A 213 -15.21 14.75 25.46
N CYS A 214 -14.46 13.89 26.14
CA CYS A 214 -14.02 12.59 25.64
C CYS A 214 -15.16 11.57 25.75
N PHE A 215 -15.42 10.83 24.67
CA PHE A 215 -15.80 9.42 24.66
C PHE A 215 -15.25 8.78 23.38
#